data_AF-A0A2G1QHM1-F1
#
_entry.id   AF-A0A2G1QHM1-F1
#
_cell.length_a   1.000
_cell.length_b   1.000
_cell.length_c   1.000
_cell.angle_alpha   90.00
_cell.angle_beta   90.00
_cell.angle_gamma   90.00
#
_symmetry.space_group_name_H-M   'P 1'
#
loop_
_entity.id
_entity.type
_entity.pdbx_description
1 polymer ?
#
loop_
_entity_poly.entity_id
_entity_poly.type
_entity_poly.pdbx_seq_one_letter_code
_entity_poly.pdbx_strand_id
1 'polypeptide(L)'
;MKNNRQTNRPTHRISFARIIGQDEKGNDQLGSAREVASVWPRKAGGGIIRFDHIPVELTRHEGVLFITEVEAQDASERGFA
;
A
#
# COMPACT_ATOMS: atom_id res chain seq x y z
N MET A 1 18.30 16.06 15.93
CA MET A 1 18.69 14.65 16.17
C MET A 1 18.04 13.80 15.09
N LYS A 2 18.82 13.16 14.20
CA LYS A 2 18.28 12.26 13.16
C LYS A 2 18.01 10.90 13.81
N ASN A 3 16.75 10.63 14.13
CA ASN A 3 16.33 9.29 14.57
C ASN A 3 16.53 8.34 13.39
N ASN A 4 17.58 7.53 13.44
CA ASN A 4 17.83 6.46 12.49
C ASN A 4 16.82 5.35 12.76
N ARG A 5 15.55 5.59 12.37
CA ARG A 5 14.47 4.60 12.46
C ARG A 5 14.90 3.40 11.62
N GLN A 6 15.18 2.30 12.30
CA GLN A 6 15.57 1.03 11.71
C GLN A 6 14.59 0.69 10.57
N THR A 7 15.08 0.67 9.33
CA THR A 7 14.27 0.61 8.09
C THR A 7 13.74 -0.79 7.78
N ASN A 8 13.38 -1.56 8.82
CA ASN A 8 12.93 -2.95 8.70
C ASN A 8 11.40 -3.08 8.58
N ARG A 9 10.70 -1.97 8.37
CA ARG A 9 9.24 -1.95 8.23
C ARG A 9 8.84 -1.22 6.95
N PRO A 10 7.74 -1.63 6.31
CA PRO A 10 7.19 -0.90 5.18
C PRO A 10 6.72 0.49 5.62
N THR A 11 6.86 1.47 4.72
CA THR A 11 6.40 2.84 4.94
C THR A 11 4.93 3.02 4.53
N HIS A 12 4.45 2.23 3.57
CA HIS A 12 3.07 2.30 3.09
C HIS A 12 2.53 0.89 2.83
N ARG A 13 1.22 0.74 2.97
CA ARG A 13 0.44 -0.38 2.45
C ARG A 13 -0.20 0.00 1.13
N ILE A 14 -0.32 -0.97 0.24
CA ILE A 14 -0.92 -0.81 -1.08
C ILE A 14 -2.10 -1.77 -1.18
N SER A 15 -3.28 -1.21 -1.46
CA SER A 15 -4.50 -1.98 -1.70
C SER A 15 -4.96 -1.80 -3.14
N PHE A 16 -5.54 -2.84 -3.74
CA PHE A 16 -6.11 -2.81 -5.07
C PHE A 16 -7.63 -2.96 -5.01
N ALA A 17 -8.35 -2.15 -5.77
CA ALA A 17 -9.76 -2.36 -6.07
C ALA A 17 -9.97 -2.40 -7.57
N ARG A 18 -10.66 -3.44 -8.05
CA ARG A 18 -11.08 -3.52 -9.46
C ARG A 18 -12.22 -2.55 -9.74
N ILE A 19 -12.31 -2.08 -10.98
CA ILE A 19 -13.51 -1.39 -11.48
C ILE A 19 -14.59 -2.45 -11.69
N ILE A 20 -15.81 -2.19 -11.22
CA ILE A 20 -16.97 -3.09 -11.33
C ILE A 20 -18.08 -2.55 -12.22
N GLY A 21 -17.97 -1.31 -12.66
CA GLY A 21 -18.93 -0.63 -13.52
C GLY A 21 -18.67 0.88 -13.54
N GLN A 22 -19.60 1.61 -14.15
CA GLN A 22 -19.62 3.07 -14.12
C GLN A 22 -21.00 3.55 -13.69
N ASP A 23 -21.07 4.71 -13.03
CA ASP A 23 -22.33 5.36 -12.72
C ASP A 23 -22.95 6.05 -13.96
N GLU A 24 -24.15 6.63 -13.81
CA GLU A 24 -24.85 7.33 -14.89
C GLU A 24 -24.10 8.56 -15.45
N LYS A 25 -23.08 9.03 -14.73
CA LYS A 25 -22.22 10.16 -15.13
C LYS A 25 -20.90 9.70 -15.73
N GLY A 26 -20.68 8.39 -15.85
CA GLY A 26 -19.45 7.80 -16.37
C GLY A 26 -18.31 7.70 -15.37
N ASN A 27 -18.56 7.89 -14.06
CA ASN A 27 -17.52 7.70 -13.05
C ASN A 27 -17.37 6.22 -12.71
N ASP A 28 -16.12 5.76 -12.61
CA ASP A 28 -15.81 4.38 -12.24
C ASP A 28 -16.33 4.04 -10.84
N GLN A 29 -17.05 2.93 -10.76
CA GLN A 29 -17.44 2.31 -9.50
C GLN A 29 -16.42 1.21 -9.17
N LEU A 30 -15.88 1.28 -7.95
CA LEU A 30 -14.86 0.36 -7.48
C LEU A 30 -15.47 -0.76 -6.62
N GLY A 31 -14.93 -1.96 -6.75
CA GLY A 31 -15.20 -3.06 -5.83
C GLY A 31 -14.50 -2.88 -4.48
N SER A 32 -14.59 -3.90 -3.63
CA SER A 32 -13.87 -3.91 -2.36
C SER A 32 -12.36 -3.90 -2.58
N ALA A 33 -11.66 -3.00 -1.88
CA ALA A 33 -10.21 -2.92 -1.89
C ALA A 33 -9.59 -4.02 -1.01
N ARG A 34 -8.52 -4.64 -1.49
CA ARG A 34 -7.74 -5.63 -0.73
C ARG A 34 -6.26 -5.27 -0.75
N GLU A 35 -5.58 -5.44 0.38
CA GLU A 35 -4.12 -5.25 0.45
C GLU A 35 -3.41 -6.27 -0.45
N VAL A 36 -2.49 -5.79 -1.27
CA VAL A 36 -1.77 -6.61 -2.28
C VAL A 36 -0.27 -6.38 -2.27
N ALA A 37 0.19 -5.27 -1.70
CA ALA A 37 1.59 -4.90 -1.71
C ALA A 37 1.94 -3.98 -0.55
N SER A 38 3.24 -3.78 -0.35
CA SER A 38 3.79 -2.82 0.60
C SER A 38 4.97 -2.07 0.01
N VAL A 39 5.17 -0.82 0.44
CA VAL A 39 6.30 0.02 0.03
C VAL A 39 7.39 -0.06 1.08
N TRP A 40 8.61 -0.39 0.67
CA TRP A 40 9.78 -0.48 1.52
C TRP A 40 10.74 0.69 1.26
N PRO A 41 11.27 1.33 2.32
CA PRO A 41 12.13 2.51 2.17
C PRO A 41 13.49 2.15 1.56
N ARG A 42 14.04 3.03 0.71
CA ARG A 42 15.42 2.94 0.21
C ARG A 42 16.33 3.99 0.83
N LYS A 43 17.62 3.64 1.00
CA LYS A 43 18.66 4.55 1.53
C LYS A 43 18.84 5.81 0.69
N ALA A 44 18.72 5.70 -0.64
CA ALA A 44 18.95 6.80 -1.59
C ALA A 44 17.65 7.56 -1.97
N GLY A 45 16.57 7.41 -1.19
CA GLY A 45 15.26 7.98 -1.50
C GLY A 45 14.40 7.08 -2.39
N GLY A 46 13.11 7.41 -2.44
CA GLY A 46 12.07 6.58 -3.06
C GLY A 46 11.72 5.33 -2.23
N GLY A 47 10.87 4.47 -2.80
CA GLY A 47 10.42 3.23 -2.17
C GLY A 47 10.37 2.06 -3.16
N ILE A 48 10.51 0.84 -2.66
CA ILE A 48 10.32 -0.39 -3.43
C ILE A 48 8.91 -0.90 -3.16
N ILE A 49 8.10 -1.04 -4.19
CA ILE A 49 6.83 -1.78 -4.08
C ILE A 49 7.15 -3.27 -4.17
N ARG A 50 6.74 -4.02 -3.16
CA ARG A 50 6.74 -5.48 -3.18
C ARG A 50 5.30 -5.97 -3.19
N PHE A 51 4.89 -6.62 -4.27
CA PHE A 51 3.60 -7.31 -4.36
C PHE A 51 3.70 -8.68 -3.69
N ASP A 52 2.77 -8.92 -2.77
CA ASP A 52 2.57 -10.23 -2.14
C ASP A 52 1.52 -11.04 -2.94
N HIS A 53 0.60 -10.34 -3.60
CA HIS A 53 -0.37 -10.89 -4.53
C HIS A 53 -0.54 -9.96 -5.73
N ILE A 54 -0.63 -10.51 -6.94
CA ILE A 54 -0.87 -9.73 -8.17
C ILE A 54 -2.26 -10.08 -8.69
N PRO A 55 -3.26 -9.20 -8.52
CA PRO A 55 -4.58 -9.38 -9.12
C PRO A 55 -4.50 -9.40 -10.64
N VAL A 56 -5.25 -10.26 -11.31
CA VAL A 56 -5.24 -10.32 -12.79
C VAL A 56 -5.78 -9.02 -13.39
N GLU A 57 -6.76 -8.39 -12.75
CA GLU A 57 -7.34 -7.11 -13.17
C GLU A 57 -6.32 -5.97 -13.11
N LEU A 58 -5.37 -6.01 -12.17
CA LEU A 58 -4.28 -5.03 -12.11
C LEU A 58 -3.41 -5.11 -13.38
N THR A 59 -3.14 -6.32 -13.88
CA THR A 59 -2.36 -6.51 -15.11
C THR A 59 -3.10 -6.05 -16.37
N ARG A 60 -4.42 -5.88 -16.28
CA ARG A 60 -5.29 -5.40 -17.36
C ARG A 60 -5.63 -3.91 -17.25
N HIS A 61 -5.09 -3.22 -16.25
CA HIS A 61 -5.45 -1.83 -15.92
C HIS A 61 -6.94 -1.63 -15.58
N GLU A 62 -7.61 -2.67 -15.08
CA GLU A 62 -9.05 -2.68 -14.73
C GLU A 62 -9.27 -2.39 -13.24
N GLY A 63 -8.62 -1.34 -12.72
CA GLY A 63 -8.68 -1.02 -11.30
C GLY A 63 -7.72 0.08 -10.89
N VAL A 64 -7.70 0.35 -9.59
CA VAL A 64 -6.87 1.40 -8.99
C VAL A 64 -6.11 0.88 -7.78
N LEU A 65 -4.97 1.53 -7.49
CA LEU A 65 -4.17 1.28 -6.30
C LEU A 65 -4.37 2.41 -5.30
N PHE A 66 -4.67 2.03 -4.06
CA PHE A 66 -4.69 2.92 -2.90
C PHE A 66 -3.36 2.81 -2.17
N ILE A 67 -2.83 3.96 -1.76
CA ILE A 67 -1.58 4.06 -1.00
C ILE A 67 -1.93 4.62 0.37
N THR A 68 -1.57 3.91 1.42
CA THR A 68 -1.84 4.33 2.81
C THR A 68 -0.55 4.30 3.60
N GLU A 69 -0.22 5.41 4.27
CA GLU A 69 0.92 5.47 5.18
C GLU A 69 0.77 4.46 6.32
N VAL A 70 1.84 3.75 6.65
CA VAL A 70 1.89 2.96 7.87
C VAL A 70 2.21 3.93 9.00
N GLU A 71 1.30 4.09 9.95
CA GLU A 71 1.59 4.85 11.17
C GLU A 71 2.85 4.29 11.81
N ALA A 72 3.84 5.15 12.03
CA ALA A 72 5.00 4.79 12.81
C ALA A 72 4.53 4.64 14.26
N GLN A 73 4.11 3.43 14.65
CA GLN A 73 4.02 3.09 16.06
C GLN A 73 5.41 3.29 16.65
N ASP A 74 5.56 4.34 17.44
CA ASP A 74 6.76 4.57 18.22
C ASP A 74 7.01 3.31 19.03
N ALA A 75 8.17 2.69 18.77
CA ALA A 75 8.61 1.44 19.38
C ALA A 75 9.04 1.67 20.83
N SER A 76 8.20 2.33 21.64
CA SER A 76 8.46 2.59 23.07
C SER A 76 7.53 1.85 24.01
N GLU A 77 6.44 1.22 23.56
CA GLU A 77 5.54 0.51 24.48
C GLU A 77 5.01 -0.79 23.88
N ARG A 78 5.88 -1.82 23.94
CA ARG A 78 5.57 -3.25 24.16
C ARG A 78 6.75 -4.08 23.63
N GLY A 79 7.78 -4.19 24.47
CA GLY A 79 8.66 -5.34 24.39
C GLY A 79 7.81 -6.60 24.58
N PHE A 80 8.12 -7.65 23.81
CA PHE A 80 7.57 -8.96 24.07
C PHE A 80 8.25 -9.49 25.34
N ALA A 81 7.49 -9.52 26.44
CA ALA A 81 7.74 -10.35 27.61
C ALA A 81 6.56 -11.31 27.75
#